data_AF-A0A660M9P0-F1
#
_entry.id   AF-A0A660M9P0-F1
#
_cell.length_a   1.000
_cell.length_b   1.000
_cell.length_c   1.000
_cell.angle_alpha   90.00
_cell.angle_beta   90.00
_cell.angle_gamma   90.00
#
_symmetry.space_group_name_H-M   'P 1'
#
loop_
_entity.id
_entity.type
_entity.pdbx_description
1 polymer ?
#
loop_
_entity_poly.entity_id
_entity_poly.type
_entity_poly.pdbx_seq_one_letter_code
_entity_poly.pdbx_strand_id
1 'polypeptide(L)'
;MMPLPYRRLVIAFVAGFCVMVFELVAARVMSPVVGASTYVWASIIGVIIAAMSLGYWLGGVLADARSRDGDVAWLLLGAALLMLTMLCQYHDILQWVAQLPIDIRLQATVAASLLFAPTSLVLGAVSPYLVERQTETLARTGRSVASLSAVNSIGGIVGTFAAGFFLFGWLGIHDVLVVLISLLVLASWLVVPGQRWQWRVVVSVLCVGL
;
A
#
# COMPACT_ATOMS: atom_id res chain seq x y z
N MET A 1 9.68 24.76 2.66
CA MET A 1 10.09 23.46 3.25
C MET A 1 9.22 23.18 4.45
N MET A 2 8.37 22.14 4.42
CA MET A 2 7.51 21.80 5.57
C MET A 2 8.33 21.24 6.74
N PRO A 3 7.96 21.56 8.00
CA PRO A 3 8.61 20.99 9.19
C PRO A 3 8.52 19.46 9.19
N LEU A 4 9.60 18.79 9.62
CA LEU A 4 9.74 17.32 9.67
C LEU A 4 8.52 16.55 10.23
N PRO A 5 7.81 17.00 11.30
CA PRO A 5 6.61 16.30 11.79
C PRO A 5 5.45 16.26 10.79
N TYR A 6 5.25 17.30 9.97
CA TYR A 6 4.15 17.35 9.00
C TYR A 6 4.34 16.35 7.86
N ARG A 7 5.60 16.10 7.44
CA ARG A 7 5.90 15.15 6.36
C ARG A 7 5.43 13.73 6.71
N ARG A 8 5.61 13.32 7.96
CA ARG A 8 5.22 11.98 8.45
C ARG A 8 3.71 11.81 8.48
N LEU A 9 2.98 12.85 8.88
CA LEU A 9 1.51 12.85 8.83
C LEU A 9 0.99 12.75 7.39
N VAL A 10 1.60 13.47 6.44
CA VAL A 10 1.26 13.36 5.02
C VAL A 10 1.50 11.92 4.51
N ILE A 11 2.63 11.31 4.88
CA ILE A 11 2.92 9.92 4.48
C ILE A 11 1.92 8.94 5.09
N ALA A 12 1.57 9.11 6.37
CA ALA A 12 0.54 8.29 7.02
C ALA A 12 -0.81 8.42 6.31
N PHE A 13 -1.21 9.64 5.94
CA PHE A 13 -2.43 9.89 5.17
C PHE A 13 -2.39 9.18 3.81
N VAL A 14 -1.30 9.35 3.05
CA VAL A 14 -1.13 8.75 1.72
C VAL A 14 -1.10 7.23 1.81
N ALA A 15 -0.42 6.65 2.81
CA ALA A 15 -0.38 5.21 3.02
C ALA A 15 -1.79 4.65 3.28
N GLY A 16 -2.54 5.26 4.21
CA GLY A 16 -3.92 4.86 4.50
C GLY A 16 -4.84 5.00 3.30
N PHE A 17 -4.71 6.11 2.56
CA PHE A 17 -5.45 6.33 1.30
C PHE A 17 -5.13 5.22 0.28
N CYS A 18 -3.85 4.94 0.02
CA CYS A 18 -3.45 3.94 -0.97
C CYS A 18 -3.89 2.53 -0.58
N VAL A 19 -3.75 2.15 0.70
CA VAL A 19 -4.21 0.83 1.19
C VAL A 19 -5.69 0.64 0.90
N MET A 20 -6.54 1.60 1.29
CA MET A 20 -8.00 1.43 1.13
C MET A 20 -8.44 1.48 -0.33
N VAL A 21 -7.84 2.34 -1.17
CA VAL A 21 -8.15 2.35 -2.61
C VAL A 21 -7.67 1.04 -3.25
N PHE A 22 -6.50 0.53 -2.87
CA PHE A 22 -5.95 -0.73 -3.38
C PHE A 22 -6.80 -1.94 -3.01
N GLU A 23 -7.35 -1.98 -1.79
CA GLU A 23 -8.31 -3.00 -1.36
C GLU A 23 -9.61 -2.98 -2.18
N LEU A 24 -10.13 -1.79 -2.50
CA LEU A 24 -11.31 -1.66 -3.37
C LEU A 24 -11.00 -2.01 -4.83
N VAL A 25 -9.80 -1.68 -5.31
CA VAL A 25 -9.30 -2.11 -6.62
C VAL A 25 -9.22 -3.62 -6.69
N ALA A 26 -8.79 -4.30 -5.61
CA ALA A 26 -8.72 -5.75 -5.58
C ALA A 26 -10.05 -6.42 -5.90
N ALA A 27 -11.15 -5.93 -5.31
CA ALA A 27 -12.49 -6.44 -5.60
C ALA A 27 -12.88 -6.23 -7.07
N ARG A 28 -12.54 -5.08 -7.65
CA ARG A 28 -12.83 -4.76 -9.06
C ARG A 28 -11.99 -5.58 -10.03
N VAL A 29 -10.73 -5.83 -9.71
CA VAL A 29 -9.81 -6.65 -10.51
C VAL A 29 -10.21 -8.13 -10.49
N MET A 30 -10.64 -8.64 -9.33
CA MET A 30 -11.02 -10.05 -9.19
C MET A 30 -12.39 -10.36 -9.78
N SER A 31 -13.34 -9.41 -9.74
CA SER A 31 -14.74 -9.65 -10.11
C SER A 31 -14.96 -10.25 -11.50
N PRO A 32 -14.25 -9.87 -12.58
CA PRO A 32 -14.50 -10.42 -13.92
C PRO A 32 -14.10 -11.90 -14.07
N VAL A 33 -13.12 -12.37 -13.29
CA VAL A 33 -12.52 -13.71 -13.45
C VAL A 33 -12.95 -14.66 -12.33
N VAL A 34 -12.87 -14.21 -11.07
CA VAL A 34 -13.16 -15.02 -9.88
C VAL A 34 -14.59 -14.73 -9.35
N GLY A 35 -15.22 -13.65 -9.81
CA GLY A 35 -16.57 -13.26 -9.40
C GLY A 35 -16.58 -12.33 -8.18
N ALA A 36 -17.80 -11.97 -7.75
CA ALA A 36 -18.05 -10.98 -6.68
C ALA A 36 -18.78 -11.58 -5.47
N SER A 37 -18.58 -12.88 -5.20
CA SER A 37 -19.24 -13.55 -4.07
C SER A 37 -18.72 -13.05 -2.71
N THR A 38 -19.48 -13.29 -1.64
CA THR A 38 -19.05 -12.99 -0.27
C THR A 38 -17.74 -13.67 0.10
N TYR A 39 -17.45 -14.83 -0.50
CA TYR A 39 -16.18 -15.53 -0.32
C TYR A 39 -15.00 -14.76 -0.92
N VAL A 40 -15.17 -14.17 -2.11
CA VAL A 40 -14.12 -13.37 -2.76
C VAL A 40 -13.79 -12.13 -1.93
N TRP A 41 -14.82 -11.43 -1.47
CA TRP A 41 -14.65 -10.28 -0.58
C TRP A 41 -13.97 -10.66 0.74
N ALA A 42 -14.37 -11.77 1.36
CA ALA A 42 -13.73 -12.25 2.58
C ALA A 42 -12.26 -12.62 2.36
N SER A 43 -11.93 -13.25 1.22
CA SER A 43 -10.54 -13.57 0.85
C SER A 43 -9.69 -12.32 0.65
N ILE A 44 -10.20 -11.29 -0.03
CA ILE A 44 -9.49 -10.02 -0.25
C ILE A 44 -9.17 -9.35 1.09
N ILE A 45 -10.20 -9.10 1.90
CA ILE A 45 -10.06 -8.42 3.20
C ILE A 45 -9.13 -9.23 4.10
N GLY A 46 -9.37 -10.54 4.21
CA GLY A 46 -8.60 -11.44 5.08
C GLY A 46 -7.13 -11.47 4.71
N VAL A 47 -6.80 -11.59 3.42
CA VAL A 47 -5.42 -11.61 2.94
C VAL A 47 -4.74 -10.26 3.12
N ILE A 48 -5.40 -9.15 2.78
CA ILE A 48 -4.82 -7.80 2.91
C ILE A 48 -4.54 -7.50 4.39
N ILE A 49 -5.49 -7.75 5.28
CA ILE A 49 -5.31 -7.55 6.73
C ILE A 49 -4.23 -8.49 7.28
N ALA A 50 -4.17 -9.76 6.86
CA ALA A 50 -3.13 -10.69 7.29
C ALA A 50 -1.74 -10.24 6.84
N ALA A 51 -1.61 -9.82 5.58
CA ALA A 51 -0.37 -9.30 5.02
C ALA A 51 0.08 -8.02 5.73
N MET A 52 -0.85 -7.09 5.98
CA MET A 52 -0.58 -5.88 6.75
C MET A 52 -0.19 -6.17 8.19
N SER A 53 -0.83 -7.14 8.84
CA SER A 53 -0.48 -7.56 10.20
C SER A 53 0.94 -8.10 10.27
N LEU A 54 1.33 -8.92 9.29
CA LEU A 54 2.70 -9.39 9.15
C LEU A 54 3.66 -8.22 8.85
N GLY A 55 3.24 -7.28 8.01
CA GLY A 55 3.96 -6.04 7.72
C GLY A 55 4.19 -5.16 8.95
N TYR A 56 3.20 -5.02 9.83
CA TYR A 56 3.34 -4.29 11.10
C TYR A 56 4.36 -4.95 12.02
N TRP A 57 4.31 -6.27 12.14
CA TRP A 57 5.25 -6.99 12.98
C TRP A 57 6.68 -6.92 12.43
N LEU A 58 6.88 -7.28 11.16
CA LEU A 58 8.19 -7.22 10.51
C LEU A 58 8.73 -5.79 10.49
N GLY A 59 7.88 -4.83 10.12
CA GLY A 59 8.22 -3.41 10.09
C GLY A 59 8.61 -2.86 11.45
N GLY A 60 7.99 -3.32 12.54
CA GLY A 60 8.38 -2.99 13.91
C GLY A 60 9.77 -3.52 14.26
N VAL A 61 10.01 -4.81 14.04
CA VAL A 61 11.33 -5.43 14.28
C VAL A 61 12.43 -4.76 13.46
N LEU A 62 12.15 -4.46 12.19
CA LEU A 62 13.08 -3.79 11.29
C LEU A 62 13.32 -2.32 11.69
N ALA A 63 12.29 -1.61 12.16
CA ALA A 63 12.40 -0.22 12.61
C ALA A 63 13.26 -0.13 13.88
N ASP A 64 13.07 -1.02 14.85
CA ASP A 64 13.87 -1.09 16.08
C ASP A 64 15.35 -1.35 15.78
N ALA A 65 15.64 -2.23 14.81
CA ALA A 65 17.01 -2.54 14.40
C ALA A 65 17.66 -1.38 13.62
N ARG A 66 16.89 -0.70 12.76
CA ARG A 66 17.37 0.41 11.96
C ARG A 66 16.21 1.32 11.52
N SER A 67 16.24 2.55 12.03
CA SER A 67 15.28 3.58 11.68
C SER A 67 15.98 4.75 10.95
N ARG A 68 16.18 4.68 9.63
CA ARG A 68 16.72 5.78 8.78
C ARG A 68 15.67 6.37 7.83
N ASP A 69 15.83 7.65 7.45
CA ASP A 69 14.83 8.36 6.62
C ASP A 69 14.73 7.76 5.23
N GLY A 70 15.83 7.19 4.76
CA GLY A 70 15.82 6.40 3.53
C GLY A 70 14.92 5.16 3.61
N ASP A 71 14.70 4.56 4.79
CA ASP A 71 14.02 3.26 4.88
C ASP A 71 12.52 3.40 4.58
N VAL A 72 11.86 4.44 5.09
CA VAL A 72 10.47 4.79 4.70
C VAL A 72 10.38 5.11 3.21
N ALA A 73 11.36 5.85 2.68
CA ALA A 73 11.40 6.17 1.25
C ALA A 73 11.52 4.91 0.38
N TRP A 74 12.31 3.92 0.81
CA TRP A 74 12.46 2.63 0.13
C TRP A 74 11.23 1.74 0.27
N LEU A 75 10.56 1.73 1.43
CA LEU A 75 9.29 1.01 1.59
C LEU A 75 8.22 1.56 0.64
N LEU A 76 8.08 2.88 0.53
CA LEU A 76 7.13 3.52 -0.38
C LEU A 76 7.44 3.20 -1.85
N LEU A 77 8.73 3.25 -2.25
CA LEU A 77 9.13 2.86 -3.60
C LEU A 77 8.94 1.36 -3.86
N GLY A 78 9.20 0.52 -2.86
CA GLY A 78 8.97 -0.92 -2.94
C GLY A 78 7.49 -1.24 -3.11
N ALA A 79 6.61 -0.56 -2.36
CA ALA A 79 5.16 -0.69 -2.52
C ALA A 79 4.70 -0.21 -3.91
N ALA A 80 5.23 0.91 -4.40
CA ALA A 80 4.95 1.41 -5.75
C ALA A 80 5.37 0.41 -6.84
N LEU A 81 6.57 -0.17 -6.71
CA LEU A 81 7.09 -1.17 -7.64
C LEU A 81 6.27 -2.46 -7.58
N LEU A 82 5.90 -2.94 -6.39
CA LEU A 82 5.07 -4.14 -6.25
C LEU A 82 3.67 -3.92 -6.84
N MET A 83 3.09 -2.74 -6.63
CA MET A 83 1.82 -2.36 -7.24
C MET A 83 1.93 -2.29 -8.77
N LEU A 84 3.04 -1.79 -9.32
CA LEU A 84 3.32 -1.82 -10.76
C LEU A 84 3.45 -3.26 -11.27
N THR A 85 4.18 -4.14 -10.56
CA THR A 85 4.31 -5.55 -10.96
C THR A 85 2.96 -6.25 -10.95
N MET A 86 2.10 -5.95 -9.98
CA MET A 86 0.72 -6.42 -9.92
C MET A 86 -0.09 -5.89 -11.11
N LEU A 87 0.02 -4.59 -11.44
CA LEU A 87 -0.66 -3.98 -12.58
C LEU A 87 -0.28 -4.65 -13.91
N CYS A 88 0.98 -5.04 -14.09
CA CYS A 88 1.43 -5.71 -15.32
C CYS A 88 1.02 -7.19 -15.39
N GLN A 89 0.88 -7.88 -14.26
CA GLN A 89 0.75 -9.35 -14.22
C GLN A 89 -0.62 -9.84 -13.77
N TYR A 90 -1.55 -8.96 -13.35
CA TYR A 90 -2.81 -9.40 -12.76
C TYR A 90 -3.66 -10.24 -13.71
N HIS A 91 -3.64 -9.94 -15.01
CA HIS A 91 -4.43 -10.69 -15.99
C HIS A 91 -3.97 -12.14 -16.09
N ASP A 92 -2.66 -12.35 -16.26
CA ASP A 92 -2.07 -13.68 -16.40
C ASP A 92 -2.24 -14.52 -15.13
N ILE A 93 -2.03 -13.90 -13.96
CA ILE A 93 -2.19 -14.58 -12.66
C ILE A 93 -3.65 -14.98 -12.44
N LEU A 94 -4.60 -14.08 -12.72
CA LEU A 94 -6.02 -14.41 -12.56
C LEU A 94 -6.48 -15.51 -13.51
N GLN A 95 -6.06 -15.47 -14.79
CA GLN A 95 -6.37 -16.54 -15.74
C GLN A 95 -5.77 -17.88 -15.29
N TRP A 96 -4.53 -17.88 -14.85
CA TRP A 96 -3.88 -19.08 -14.32
C TRP A 96 -4.62 -19.65 -13.11
N VAL A 97 -4.99 -18.80 -12.14
CA VAL A 97 -5.76 -19.22 -10.96
C VAL A 97 -7.14 -19.76 -11.34
N ALA A 98 -7.81 -19.17 -12.33
CA ALA A 98 -9.12 -19.63 -12.78
C ALA A 98 -9.11 -21.03 -13.40
N GLN A 99 -7.96 -21.46 -13.94
CA GLN A 99 -7.79 -22.81 -14.49
C GLN A 99 -7.44 -23.87 -13.42
N LEU A 100 -7.18 -23.47 -12.17
CA LEU A 100 -6.89 -24.41 -11.10
C LEU A 100 -8.15 -25.22 -10.76
N PRO A 101 -8.08 -26.56 -10.69
CA PRO A 101 -9.22 -27.43 -10.37
C PRO A 101 -9.51 -27.43 -8.86
N ILE A 102 -9.77 -26.27 -8.29
CA ILE A 102 -10.03 -26.05 -6.85
C ILE A 102 -11.29 -25.21 -6.65
N ASP A 103 -11.82 -25.23 -5.42
CA ASP A 103 -13.01 -24.45 -5.04
C ASP A 103 -12.77 -22.93 -5.19
N ILE A 104 -13.82 -22.20 -5.54
CA ILE A 104 -13.79 -20.75 -5.74
C ILE A 104 -13.25 -19.97 -4.53
N ARG A 105 -13.49 -20.47 -3.30
CA ARG A 105 -12.96 -19.89 -2.06
C ARG A 105 -11.43 -19.94 -2.02
N LEU A 106 -10.87 -21.06 -2.47
CA LEU A 106 -9.43 -21.26 -2.54
C LEU A 106 -8.83 -20.49 -3.72
N GLN A 107 -9.49 -20.48 -4.89
CA GLN A 107 -9.08 -19.64 -6.02
C GLN A 107 -8.99 -18.17 -5.61
N ALA A 108 -10.01 -17.64 -4.95
CA ALA A 108 -10.03 -16.26 -4.47
C ALA A 108 -8.91 -15.98 -3.47
N THR A 109 -8.68 -16.89 -2.53
CA THR A 109 -7.62 -16.73 -1.52
C THR A 109 -6.23 -16.77 -2.16
N VAL A 110 -5.99 -17.68 -3.11
CA VAL A 110 -4.71 -17.79 -3.82
C VAL A 110 -4.47 -16.56 -4.68
N ALA A 111 -5.45 -16.14 -5.50
CA ALA A 111 -5.34 -14.93 -6.31
C ALA A 111 -5.09 -13.70 -5.45
N ALA A 112 -5.84 -13.54 -4.35
CA ALA A 112 -5.65 -12.39 -3.47
C ALA A 112 -4.26 -12.40 -2.81
N SER A 113 -3.76 -13.58 -2.43
CA SER A 113 -2.43 -13.75 -1.83
C SER A 113 -1.31 -13.41 -2.80
N LEU A 114 -1.42 -13.82 -4.06
CA LEU A 114 -0.39 -13.56 -5.06
C LEU A 114 -0.38 -12.09 -5.49
N LEU A 115 -1.55 -11.47 -5.64
CA LEU A 115 -1.69 -10.13 -6.20
C LEU A 115 -1.57 -9.01 -5.17
N PHE A 116 -2.20 -9.16 -4.00
CA PHE A 116 -2.36 -8.04 -3.06
C PHE A 116 -1.48 -8.18 -1.83
N ALA A 117 -1.16 -9.39 -1.38
CA ALA A 117 -0.37 -9.58 -0.15
C ALA A 117 1.02 -8.92 -0.20
N PRO A 118 1.81 -9.00 -1.29
CA PRO A 118 3.16 -8.41 -1.30
C PRO A 118 3.12 -6.89 -1.08
N THR A 119 2.28 -6.18 -1.82
CA THR A 119 2.12 -4.73 -1.71
C THR A 119 1.56 -4.33 -0.34
N SER A 120 0.53 -5.04 0.14
CA SER A 120 -0.10 -4.77 1.45
C SER A 120 0.84 -5.03 2.63
N LEU A 121 1.72 -6.02 2.54
CA LEU A 121 2.76 -6.27 3.54
C LEU A 121 3.73 -5.09 3.63
N VAL A 122 4.22 -4.60 2.49
CA VAL A 122 5.16 -3.46 2.46
C VAL A 122 4.48 -2.18 2.94
N LEU A 123 3.23 -1.92 2.53
CA LEU A 123 2.45 -0.78 3.04
C LEU A 123 2.19 -0.89 4.54
N GLY A 124 1.91 -2.08 5.06
CA GLY A 124 1.80 -2.34 6.50
C GLY A 124 3.07 -1.95 7.26
N ALA A 125 4.24 -2.28 6.72
CA ALA A 125 5.52 -1.95 7.35
C ALA A 125 5.81 -0.44 7.46
N VAL A 126 5.11 0.43 6.73
CA VAL A 126 5.34 1.89 6.78
C VAL A 126 4.99 2.48 8.15
N SER A 127 3.87 2.05 8.75
CA SER A 127 3.36 2.61 10.01
C SER A 127 4.34 2.50 11.19
N PRO A 128 4.87 1.31 11.56
CA PRO A 128 5.82 1.19 12.66
C PRO A 128 7.10 2.01 12.45
N TYR A 129 7.58 2.11 11.21
CA TYR A 129 8.71 2.97 10.86
C TYR A 129 8.43 4.47 11.11
N LEU A 130 7.21 4.94 10.83
CA LEU A 130 6.83 6.33 11.11
C LEU A 130 6.74 6.60 12.63
N VAL A 131 6.23 5.64 13.39
CA VAL A 131 6.09 5.71 14.85
C VAL A 131 7.45 5.80 15.54
N GLU A 132 8.35 4.88 15.21
CA GLU A 132 9.69 4.80 15.83
C GLU A 132 10.43 6.13 15.63
N ARG A 133 10.22 6.75 14.48
CA ARG A 133 10.82 8.05 14.14
C ARG A 133 10.25 9.24 14.87
N GLN A 134 8.97 9.21 15.21
CA GLN A 134 8.26 10.32 15.87
C GLN A 134 8.40 10.27 17.39
N THR A 135 9.09 9.26 17.91
CA THR A 135 9.23 9.06 19.34
C THR A 135 10.62 9.52 19.79
N GLU A 136 10.67 10.65 20.49
CA GLU A 136 11.91 11.14 21.15
C GLU A 136 11.97 10.73 22.63
N THR A 137 10.83 10.35 23.24
CA THR A 137 10.73 10.00 24.66
C THR A 137 9.50 9.14 24.91
N LEU A 138 9.61 8.15 25.81
CA LEU A 138 8.53 7.23 26.20
C LEU A 138 7.21 7.95 26.59
N ALA A 139 7.31 9.15 27.19
CA ALA A 139 6.15 9.95 27.60
C ALA A 139 5.32 10.51 26.41
N ARG A 140 5.90 10.60 25.21
CA ARG A 140 5.23 11.13 24.00
C ARG A 140 4.86 10.04 22.99
N THR A 141 5.35 8.82 23.16
CA THR A 141 5.13 7.68 22.25
C THR A 141 3.65 7.45 21.97
N GLY A 142 2.81 7.38 23.03
CA GLY A 142 1.37 7.13 22.87
C GLY A 142 0.67 8.19 22.02
N ARG A 143 1.04 9.47 22.15
CA ARG A 143 0.47 10.57 21.36
C ARG A 143 0.93 10.51 19.90
N SER A 144 2.19 10.19 19.67
CA SER A 144 2.74 10.03 18.31
C SER A 144 2.03 8.89 17.56
N VAL A 145 1.93 7.71 18.19
CA VAL A 145 1.20 6.55 17.64
C VAL A 145 -0.25 6.93 17.33
N ALA A 146 -0.97 7.50 18.30
CA ALA A 146 -2.37 7.88 18.10
C ALA A 146 -2.54 8.90 16.96
N SER A 147 -1.64 9.88 16.84
CA SER A 147 -1.72 10.89 15.77
C SER A 147 -1.50 10.29 14.38
N LEU A 148 -0.51 9.40 14.23
CA LEU A 148 -0.22 8.73 12.96
C LEU A 148 -1.36 7.79 12.56
N SER A 149 -1.85 7.00 13.52
CA SER A 149 -2.99 6.10 13.30
C SER A 149 -4.25 6.87 12.93
N ALA A 150 -4.56 7.99 13.60
CA ALA A 150 -5.71 8.82 13.28
C ALA A 150 -5.62 9.38 11.85
N VAL A 151 -4.47 9.93 11.46
CA VAL A 151 -4.27 10.49 10.11
C VAL A 151 -4.28 9.39 9.04
N ASN A 152 -3.72 8.22 9.33
CA ASN A 152 -3.82 7.05 8.45
C ASN A 152 -5.28 6.63 8.23
N SER A 153 -6.07 6.54 9.30
CA SER A 153 -7.49 6.21 9.20
C SER A 153 -8.28 7.26 8.43
N ILE A 154 -8.01 8.55 8.63
CA ILE A 154 -8.62 9.63 7.84
C ILE A 154 -8.27 9.46 6.36
N GLY A 155 -7.00 9.18 6.04
CA GLY A 155 -6.55 8.88 4.68
C GLY A 155 -7.31 7.72 4.07
N GLY A 156 -7.50 6.63 4.83
CA GLY A 156 -8.26 5.46 4.39
C GLY A 156 -9.74 5.74 4.16
N ILE A 157 -10.38 6.51 5.04
CA ILE A 157 -11.79 6.94 4.86
C ILE A 157 -11.92 7.79 3.59
N VAL A 158 -11.05 8.77 3.42
CA VAL A 158 -11.01 9.61 2.21
C VAL A 158 -10.76 8.75 0.97
N GLY A 159 -9.83 7.81 1.03
CA GLY A 159 -9.55 6.85 -0.05
C GLY A 159 -10.76 6.00 -0.41
N THR A 160 -11.48 5.50 0.59
CA THR A 160 -12.68 4.67 0.40
C THR A 160 -13.77 5.44 -0.34
N PHE A 161 -14.10 6.65 0.12
CA PHE A 161 -15.10 7.48 -0.54
C PHE A 161 -14.64 7.98 -1.90
N ALA A 162 -13.37 8.38 -2.03
CA ALA A 162 -12.81 8.81 -3.30
C ALA A 162 -12.88 7.68 -4.34
N ALA A 163 -12.43 6.47 -3.97
CA ALA A 163 -12.50 5.27 -4.81
C ALA A 163 -13.93 4.97 -5.25
N GLY A 164 -14.83 4.79 -4.26
CA GLY A 164 -16.19 4.34 -4.49
C GLY A 164 -17.06 5.34 -5.25
N PHE A 165 -16.90 6.65 -5.00
CA PHE A 165 -17.81 7.68 -5.54
C PHE A 165 -17.26 8.42 -6.76
N PHE A 166 -15.94 8.54 -6.91
CA PHE A 166 -15.34 9.39 -7.94
C PHE A 166 -14.37 8.64 -8.84
N LEU A 167 -13.31 8.05 -8.28
CA LEU A 167 -12.24 7.42 -9.06
C LEU A 167 -12.77 6.31 -9.97
N PHE A 168 -13.56 5.36 -9.47
CA PHE A 168 -14.10 4.30 -10.34
C PHE A 168 -15.19 4.77 -11.32
N GLY A 169 -15.74 5.96 -11.12
CA GLY A 169 -16.72 6.56 -12.04
C GLY A 169 -16.05 7.34 -13.18
N TRP A 170 -14.88 7.92 -12.94
CA TRP A 170 -14.17 8.77 -13.91
C TRP A 170 -12.96 8.09 -14.55
N LEU A 171 -12.36 7.12 -13.88
CA LEU A 171 -11.10 6.49 -14.26
C LEU A 171 -11.25 4.97 -14.37
N GLY A 172 -10.49 4.37 -15.29
CA GLY A 172 -10.34 2.93 -15.36
C GLY A 172 -9.53 2.39 -14.19
N ILE A 173 -9.61 1.08 -13.93
CA ILE A 173 -8.83 0.41 -12.88
C ILE A 173 -7.32 0.65 -13.07
N HIS A 174 -6.87 0.61 -14.33
CA HIS A 174 -5.49 0.90 -14.71
C HIS A 174 -5.06 2.30 -14.24
N ASP A 175 -5.84 3.33 -14.58
CA ASP A 175 -5.52 4.72 -14.24
C ASP A 175 -5.55 4.95 -12.73
N VAL A 176 -6.48 4.32 -12.01
CA VAL A 176 -6.51 4.36 -10.53
C VAL A 176 -5.22 3.81 -9.94
N LEU A 177 -4.74 2.66 -10.44
CA LEU A 177 -3.48 2.08 -9.98
C LEU A 177 -2.27 2.98 -10.31
N VAL A 178 -2.22 3.57 -11.50
CA VAL A 178 -1.17 4.55 -11.87
C VAL A 178 -1.18 5.77 -10.95
N VAL A 179 -2.36 6.27 -10.57
CA VAL A 179 -2.49 7.36 -9.58
C VAL A 179 -1.93 6.95 -8.23
N LEU A 180 -2.27 5.76 -7.72
CA LEU A 180 -1.73 5.26 -6.45
C LEU A 180 -0.21 5.09 -6.47
N ILE A 181 0.33 4.50 -7.55
CA ILE A 181 1.77 4.33 -7.76
C ILE A 181 2.45 5.71 -7.74
N SER A 182 1.89 6.67 -8.48
CA SER A 182 2.40 8.04 -8.54
C SER A 182 2.38 8.72 -7.16
N LEU A 183 1.30 8.56 -6.38
CA LEU A 183 1.20 9.09 -5.02
C LEU A 183 2.27 8.49 -4.09
N LEU A 184 2.52 7.18 -4.15
CA LEU A 184 3.54 6.51 -3.36
C LEU A 184 4.96 6.97 -3.74
N VAL A 185 5.24 7.13 -5.03
CA VAL A 185 6.51 7.68 -5.53
C VAL A 185 6.69 9.11 -5.02
N LEU A 186 5.70 9.98 -5.20
CA LEU A 186 5.75 11.37 -4.72
C LEU A 186 5.94 11.45 -3.20
N ALA A 187 5.24 10.62 -2.44
CA ALA A 187 5.41 10.53 -0.99
C ALA A 187 6.84 10.10 -0.60
N SER A 188 7.47 9.19 -1.35
CA SER A 188 8.87 8.84 -1.16
C SER A 188 9.80 10.05 -1.35
N TRP A 189 9.59 10.84 -2.40
CA TRP A 189 10.40 12.04 -2.68
C TRP A 189 10.31 13.10 -1.57
N LEU A 190 9.19 13.19 -0.86
CA LEU A 190 9.02 14.08 0.28
C LEU A 190 9.88 13.71 1.51
N VAL A 191 10.31 12.45 1.65
CA VAL A 191 11.08 11.96 2.81
C VAL A 191 12.55 12.38 2.76
N VAL A 192 13.21 12.26 1.60
CA VAL A 192 14.66 12.53 1.44
C VAL A 192 14.94 13.22 0.10
N PRO A 193 15.49 14.45 0.06
CA PRO A 193 15.91 15.07 -1.20
C PRO A 193 17.29 14.62 -1.71
N GLY A 194 18.17 14.06 -0.85
CA GLY A 194 19.62 14.08 -1.12
C GLY A 194 20.38 12.75 -1.27
N GLN A 195 19.89 11.59 -0.83
CA GLN A 195 20.70 10.35 -0.82
C GLN A 195 20.26 9.34 -1.90
N ARG A 196 21.20 8.89 -2.75
CA ARG A 196 21.01 7.92 -3.86
C ARG A 196 20.03 8.37 -4.97
N TRP A 197 20.11 9.65 -5.37
CA TRP A 197 19.27 10.28 -6.40
C TRP A 197 19.13 9.46 -7.70
N GLN A 198 20.24 8.96 -8.27
CA GLN A 198 20.23 8.27 -9.57
C GLN A 198 19.36 7.00 -9.58
N TRP A 199 19.48 6.12 -8.58
CA TRP A 199 18.65 4.91 -8.48
C TRP A 199 17.18 5.23 -8.25
N ARG A 200 16.87 6.31 -7.51
CA ARG A 200 15.49 6.74 -7.25
C ARG A 200 14.82 7.34 -8.47
N VAL A 201 15.56 8.09 -9.29
CA VAL A 201 15.05 8.59 -10.59
C VAL A 201 14.72 7.41 -11.49
N VAL A 202 15.61 6.42 -11.61
CA VAL A 202 15.35 5.22 -12.45
C VAL A 202 14.09 4.48 -12.01
N VAL A 203 13.93 4.19 -10.71
CA VAL A 203 12.73 3.52 -10.20
C VAL A 203 11.48 4.38 -10.39
N SER A 204 11.57 5.69 -10.18
CA SER A 204 10.43 6.61 -10.36
C SER A 204 10.00 6.71 -11.82
N VAL A 205 10.95 6.78 -12.75
CA VAL A 205 10.68 6.82 -14.19
C VAL A 205 10.08 5.50 -14.66
N LEU A 206 10.56 4.36 -14.14
CA LEU A 206 9.95 3.05 -14.44
C LEU A 206 8.52 2.94 -13.89
N CYS A 207 8.26 3.48 -12.70
CA CYS A 207 6.93 3.42 -12.09
C CYS A 207 5.90 4.38 -12.70
N VAL A 208 6.34 5.50 -13.30
CA VAL A 208 5.44 6.54 -13.84
C VAL A 208 5.40 6.55 -15.38
N GLY A 209 6.40 5.97 -16.03
CA GLY A 209 6.55 5.97 -17.49
C GLY A 209 5.96 4.77 -18.23
N LEU A 210 5.30 3.85 -17.53
CA LEU A 210 4.54 2.71 -18.05
C LEU A 210 3.04 3.00 -17.95
#